data_AF-A0A5B1LDH7-F1
#
_entry.id   AF-A0A5B1LDH7-F1
#
_cell.length_a   1.000
_cell.length_b   1.000
_cell.length_c   1.000
_cell.angle_alpha   90.00
_cell.angle_beta   90.00
_cell.angle_gamma   90.00
#
_symmetry.space_group_name_H-M   'P 1'
#
loop_
_entity.id
_entity.type
_entity.pdbx_description
1 polymer ?
#
loop_
_entity_poly.entity_id
_entity_poly.type
_entity_poly.pdbx_seq_one_letter_code
_entity_poly.pdbx_strand_id
1 'polypeptide(L)'
;KLYNSILTGDYDSAVRKSLEYESQGQGSIVQNVVNNLIIDKRRNTMEYCYKLWVGNGQDIVKKYFPLSFRLIMAGNYVKLIYRNYNLALKLGSTTNPSNERIAYGDGVDKHTDLVSWKFITLWENNRVYFKAHNTKYNQYLKMSTSTCNCNARDRVVYGG
;
A
#
# COMPACT_ATOMS: atom_id res chain seq x y z
N LYS A 1 10.90 -6.85 21.69
CA LYS A 1 12.04 -7.22 20.79
C LYS A 1 11.66 -7.18 19.31
N LEU A 2 10.59 -7.86 18.87
CA LEU A 2 10.13 -7.82 17.47
C LEU A 2 9.75 -6.40 17.00
N TYR A 3 8.92 -5.68 17.78
CA TYR A 3 8.53 -4.30 17.51
C TYR A 3 9.74 -3.37 17.26
N ASN A 4 10.79 -3.47 18.09
CA ASN A 4 12.00 -2.64 17.94
C ASN A 4 12.76 -2.95 16.66
N SER A 5 12.91 -4.23 16.27
CA SER A 5 13.54 -4.59 14.99
C SER A 5 12.81 -3.98 13.79
N ILE A 6 11.47 -3.92 13.86
CA ILE A 6 10.65 -3.30 12.81
C ILE A 6 10.88 -1.78 12.79
N LEU A 7 10.94 -1.12 13.95
CA LEU A 7 11.20 0.33 14.03
C LEU A 7 12.58 0.73 13.53
N THR A 8 13.62 -0.05 13.83
CA THR A 8 15.00 0.22 13.40
C THR A 8 15.25 -0.15 11.93
N GLY A 9 14.25 -0.73 11.25
CA GLY A 9 14.38 -1.18 9.86
C GLY A 9 15.21 -2.46 9.71
N ASP A 10 15.43 -3.21 10.79
CA ASP A 10 16.08 -4.52 10.78
C ASP A 10 15.01 -5.60 10.47
N TYR A 11 14.53 -5.56 9.22
CA TYR A 11 13.41 -6.39 8.80
C TYR A 11 13.78 -7.86 8.64
N ASP A 12 15.03 -8.19 8.35
CA ASP A 12 15.47 -9.59 8.24
C ASP A 12 15.41 -10.27 9.62
N SER A 13 15.84 -9.57 10.68
CA SER A 13 15.67 -10.01 12.06
C SER A 13 14.20 -10.08 12.47
N ALA A 14 13.38 -9.13 12.03
CA ALA A 14 11.94 -9.16 12.29
C ALA A 14 11.26 -10.39 11.66
N VAL A 15 11.55 -10.68 10.39
CA VAL A 15 11.02 -11.86 9.68
C VAL A 15 11.44 -13.15 10.38
N ARG A 16 12.74 -13.30 10.69
CA ARG A 16 13.25 -14.50 11.37
C ARG A 16 12.56 -14.74 12.72
N LYS A 17 12.42 -13.70 13.54
CA LYS A 17 11.73 -13.79 14.85
C LYS A 17 10.26 -14.17 14.68
N SER A 18 9.58 -13.64 13.67
CA SER A 18 8.17 -13.96 13.44
C SER A 18 7.96 -15.39 12.99
N LEU A 19 8.83 -15.91 12.10
CA LEU A 19 8.82 -17.32 11.72
C LEU A 19 9.10 -18.24 12.92
N GLU A 20 10.05 -17.86 13.76
CA GLU A 20 10.37 -18.58 15.00
C GLU A 20 9.17 -18.62 15.95
N TYR A 21 8.56 -17.46 16.27
CA TYR A 21 7.38 -17.40 17.13
C TYR A 21 6.20 -18.20 16.57
N GLU A 22 5.97 -18.16 15.25
CA GLU A 22 4.92 -18.95 14.63
C GLU A 22 5.17 -20.45 14.81
N SER A 23 6.40 -20.92 14.56
CA SER A 23 6.76 -22.33 14.71
C SER A 23 6.64 -22.85 16.15
N GLN A 24 6.79 -21.96 17.14
CA GLN A 24 6.67 -22.27 18.57
C GLN A 24 5.23 -22.12 19.10
N GLY A 25 4.24 -21.86 18.24
CA GLY A 25 2.86 -21.62 18.66
C GLY A 25 2.64 -20.27 19.37
N GLN A 26 3.61 -19.35 19.28
CA GLN A 26 3.62 -18.04 19.92
C GLN A 26 3.19 -16.91 18.96
N GLY A 27 2.43 -17.22 17.91
CA GLY A 27 1.99 -16.24 16.92
C GLY A 27 1.15 -15.07 17.47
N SER A 28 0.60 -15.19 18.69
CA SER A 28 -0.03 -14.07 19.41
C SER A 28 0.93 -12.90 19.66
N ILE A 29 2.25 -13.16 19.76
CA ILE A 29 3.28 -12.11 19.83
C ILE A 29 3.27 -11.29 18.54
N VAL A 30 3.15 -11.95 17.38
CA VAL A 30 3.09 -11.28 16.08
C VAL A 30 1.81 -10.44 15.97
N GLN A 31 0.66 -11.01 16.35
CA GLN A 31 -0.62 -10.29 16.38
C GLN A 31 -0.55 -9.00 17.21
N ASN A 32 -0.03 -9.09 18.43
CA ASN A 32 0.06 -7.93 19.33
C ASN A 32 0.99 -6.85 18.76
N VAL A 33 2.10 -7.24 18.14
CA VAL A 33 3.02 -6.28 17.50
C VAL A 33 2.35 -5.61 16.30
N VAL A 34 1.64 -6.35 15.45
CA VAL A 34 0.90 -5.78 14.31
C VAL A 34 -0.16 -4.79 14.79
N ASN A 35 -0.93 -5.13 15.81
CA ASN A 35 -1.94 -4.24 16.40
C ASN A 35 -1.31 -2.93 16.88
N ASN A 36 -0.24 -3.02 17.66
CA ASN A 36 0.45 -1.83 18.20
C ASN A 36 1.06 -0.97 17.09
N LEU A 37 1.67 -1.58 16.07
CA LEU A 37 2.22 -0.84 14.93
C LEU A 37 1.14 -0.03 14.17
N ILE A 38 -0.07 -0.58 14.04
CA ILE A 38 -1.21 0.10 13.42
C ILE A 38 -1.74 1.21 14.33
N ILE A 39 -1.91 0.95 15.63
CA ILE A 39 -2.34 1.96 16.64
C ILE A 39 -1.38 3.15 16.64
N ASP A 40 -0.08 2.87 16.63
CA ASP A 40 0.99 3.87 16.63
C ASP A 40 1.21 4.53 15.25
N LYS A 41 0.41 4.16 14.24
CA LYS A 41 0.48 4.68 12.87
C LYS A 41 1.88 4.58 12.26
N ARG A 42 2.60 3.49 12.55
CA ARG A 42 3.97 3.29 12.08
C ARG A 42 3.98 2.87 10.62
N ARG A 43 4.62 3.68 9.76
CA ARG A 43 4.78 3.32 8.34
C ARG A 43 5.50 1.98 8.14
N ASN A 44 6.49 1.66 8.99
CA ASN A 44 7.29 0.43 8.98
C ASN A 44 6.45 -0.85 9.02
N THR A 45 5.17 -0.77 9.39
CA THR A 45 4.19 -1.87 9.25
C THR A 45 4.13 -2.38 7.82
N MET A 46 4.20 -1.49 6.83
CA MET A 46 4.15 -1.85 5.41
C MET A 46 5.41 -2.60 4.99
N GLU A 47 6.58 -2.09 5.37
CA GLU A 47 7.86 -2.75 5.11
C GLU A 47 7.95 -4.13 5.79
N TYR A 48 7.49 -4.25 7.04
CA TYR A 48 7.44 -5.52 7.76
C TYR A 48 6.52 -6.53 7.06
N CYS A 49 5.31 -6.11 6.67
CA CYS A 49 4.39 -6.95 5.92
C CYS A 49 4.99 -7.39 4.56
N TYR A 50 5.64 -6.48 3.83
CA TYR A 50 6.27 -6.78 2.55
C TYR A 50 7.39 -7.81 2.72
N LYS A 51 8.26 -7.62 3.72
CA LYS A 51 9.40 -8.52 3.98
C LYS A 51 8.95 -9.91 4.43
N LEU A 52 7.85 -10.03 5.18
CA LEU A 52 7.21 -11.33 5.42
C LEU A 52 6.67 -11.93 4.11
N TRP A 53 5.98 -11.13 3.29
CA TRP A 53 5.36 -11.61 2.05
C TRP A 53 6.35 -12.25 1.07
N VAL A 54 7.53 -11.64 0.92
CA VAL A 54 8.62 -12.14 0.06
C VAL A 54 9.59 -13.09 0.77
N GLY A 55 9.49 -13.21 2.11
CA GLY A 55 10.40 -13.97 2.96
C GLY A 55 9.78 -15.22 3.58
N ASN A 56 8.95 -15.95 2.82
CA ASN A 56 8.24 -17.17 3.26
C ASN A 56 7.25 -16.98 4.45
N GLY A 57 6.90 -15.74 4.79
CA GLY A 57 5.97 -15.41 5.87
C GLY A 57 4.53 -15.11 5.40
N GLN A 58 4.11 -15.58 4.23
CA GLN A 58 2.79 -15.26 3.67
C GLN A 58 1.64 -15.73 4.57
N ASP A 59 1.77 -16.89 5.22
CA ASP A 59 0.74 -17.40 6.12
C ASP A 59 0.64 -16.59 7.42
N ILE A 60 1.77 -16.05 7.91
CA ILE A 60 1.79 -15.08 9.01
C ILE A 60 1.01 -13.81 8.60
N VAL A 61 1.21 -13.32 7.37
CA VAL A 61 0.44 -12.17 6.84
C VAL A 61 -1.06 -12.49 6.80
N LYS A 62 -1.45 -13.68 6.32
CA LYS A 62 -2.86 -14.09 6.26
C LYS A 62 -3.52 -14.22 7.63
N LYS A 63 -2.77 -14.65 8.66
CA LYS A 63 -3.28 -14.88 10.02
C LYS A 63 -3.39 -13.60 10.84
N TYR A 64 -2.37 -12.73 10.79
CA TYR A 64 -2.20 -11.68 11.79
C TYR A 64 -2.37 -10.25 11.28
N PHE A 65 -2.42 -10.05 9.96
CA PHE A 65 -2.64 -8.73 9.37
C PHE A 65 -4.09 -8.58 8.87
N PRO A 66 -4.63 -7.35 8.86
CA PRO A 66 -5.89 -7.08 8.20
C PRO A 66 -5.88 -7.52 6.73
N LEU A 67 -7.03 -7.97 6.23
CA LEU A 67 -7.20 -8.44 4.85
C LEU A 67 -6.64 -7.47 3.79
N SER A 68 -6.74 -6.16 4.03
CA SER A 68 -6.23 -5.13 3.12
C SER A 68 -4.73 -5.27 2.84
N PHE A 69 -3.91 -5.70 3.82
CA PHE A 69 -2.48 -5.93 3.61
C PHE A 69 -2.23 -7.06 2.61
N ARG A 70 -3.00 -8.15 2.71
CA ARG A 70 -2.93 -9.25 1.73
C ARG A 70 -3.30 -8.76 0.33
N LEU A 71 -4.39 -8.01 0.21
CA LEU A 71 -4.84 -7.48 -1.08
C LEU A 71 -3.79 -6.55 -1.73
N ILE A 72 -3.13 -5.72 -0.91
CA ILE A 72 -2.05 -4.84 -1.36
C ILE A 72 -0.83 -5.65 -1.83
N MET A 73 -0.33 -6.58 -1.00
CA MET A 73 0.92 -7.29 -1.30
C MET A 73 0.78 -8.34 -2.41
N ALA A 74 -0.40 -8.95 -2.55
CA ALA A 74 -0.70 -9.90 -3.61
C ALA A 74 -1.05 -9.24 -4.96
N GLY A 75 -1.16 -7.90 -5.01
CA GLY A 75 -1.53 -7.18 -6.23
C GLY A 75 -2.96 -7.46 -6.70
N ASN A 76 -3.88 -7.76 -5.77
CA ASN A 76 -5.29 -7.97 -6.10
C ASN A 76 -5.93 -6.66 -6.60
N TYR A 77 -7.03 -6.81 -7.36
CA TYR A 77 -7.90 -5.69 -7.68
C TYR A 77 -8.62 -5.20 -6.41
N VAL A 78 -8.52 -3.90 -6.17
CA VAL A 78 -9.06 -3.21 -5.00
C VAL A 78 -9.76 -1.92 -5.40
N LYS A 79 -10.58 -1.40 -4.50
CA LYS A 79 -11.16 -0.05 -4.59
C LYS A 79 -10.48 0.84 -3.56
N LEU A 80 -10.12 2.06 -3.95
CA LEU A 80 -9.57 3.06 -3.05
C LEU A 80 -10.67 4.04 -2.67
N ILE A 81 -11.26 3.87 -1.49
CA ILE A 81 -12.42 4.65 -1.04
C ILE A 81 -11.99 5.62 0.05
N TYR A 82 -12.23 6.91 -0.18
CA TYR A 82 -11.88 7.94 0.79
C TYR A 82 -12.87 7.96 1.97
N ARG A 83 -12.36 7.79 3.19
CA ARG A 83 -13.19 7.58 4.40
C ARG A 83 -14.13 8.75 4.72
N ASN A 84 -13.73 9.99 4.45
CA ASN A 84 -14.50 11.19 4.81
C ASN A 84 -15.75 11.36 3.94
N TYR A 85 -15.63 11.07 2.64
CA TYR A 85 -16.69 11.35 1.66
C TYR A 85 -17.29 10.08 1.05
N ASN A 86 -16.76 8.90 1.39
CA ASN A 86 -17.17 7.62 0.81
C ASN A 86 -17.19 7.66 -0.72
N LEU A 87 -16.14 8.21 -1.34
CA LEU A 87 -15.99 8.29 -2.80
C LEU A 87 -14.86 7.37 -3.25
N ALA A 88 -15.09 6.62 -4.33
CA ALA A 88 -14.10 5.72 -4.88
C ALA A 88 -13.21 6.45 -5.90
N LEU A 89 -11.89 6.26 -5.80
CA LEU A 89 -10.92 6.91 -6.69
C LEU A 89 -11.07 6.38 -8.13
N LYS A 90 -11.04 7.29 -9.11
CA LYS A 90 -10.96 7.00 -10.54
C LYS A 90 -10.08 7.99 -11.27
N LEU A 91 -9.81 7.73 -12.55
CA LEU A 91 -9.27 8.71 -13.49
C LEU A 91 -10.37 9.25 -14.41
N GLY A 92 -10.26 10.52 -14.81
CA GLY A 92 -11.18 11.18 -15.74
C GLY A 92 -11.13 10.60 -17.16
N SER A 93 -12.20 10.78 -17.93
CA SER A 93 -12.33 10.25 -19.30
C SER A 93 -11.55 11.02 -20.36
N THR A 94 -11.10 12.25 -20.05
CA THR A 94 -10.29 13.08 -20.94
C THR A 94 -8.80 13.03 -20.58
N THR A 95 -7.94 13.32 -21.56
CA THR A 95 -6.49 13.40 -21.41
C THR A 95 -6.00 14.81 -21.72
N ASN A 96 -4.93 15.23 -21.04
CA ASN A 96 -4.19 16.45 -21.37
C ASN A 96 -3.22 16.20 -22.56
N PRO A 97 -2.48 17.22 -23.06
CA PRO A 97 -1.51 17.03 -24.14
C PRO A 97 -0.36 16.05 -23.83
N SER A 98 -0.07 15.79 -22.55
CA SER A 98 0.88 14.77 -22.10
C SER A 98 0.28 13.36 -22.04
N ASN A 99 -0.96 13.18 -22.53
CA ASN A 99 -1.75 11.95 -22.45
C ASN A 99 -2.06 11.49 -21.01
N GLU A 100 -2.06 12.42 -20.04
CA GLU A 100 -2.36 12.15 -18.63
C GLU A 100 -3.81 12.48 -18.29
N ARG A 101 -4.38 11.75 -17.33
CA ARG A 101 -5.77 11.93 -16.84
C ARG A 101 -5.75 12.54 -15.46
N ILE A 102 -6.73 13.38 -15.12
CA ILE A 102 -6.85 13.88 -13.73
C ILE A 102 -7.54 12.81 -12.85
N ALA A 103 -7.08 12.66 -11.61
CA ALA A 103 -7.67 11.75 -10.62
C ALA A 103 -8.78 12.43 -9.81
N TYR A 104 -9.89 11.72 -9.55
CA TYR A 104 -11.04 12.22 -8.81
C TYR A 104 -11.66 11.13 -7.92
N GLY A 105 -12.40 11.53 -6.89
CA GLY A 105 -13.35 10.66 -6.22
C GLY A 105 -14.68 10.66 -6.98
N ASP A 106 -15.16 9.50 -7.41
CA ASP A 106 -16.47 9.39 -8.05
C ASP A 106 -17.60 9.62 -7.03
N GLY A 107 -18.50 10.56 -7.34
CA GLY A 107 -19.65 10.92 -6.52
C GLY A 107 -20.68 9.80 -6.31
N VAL A 108 -20.70 8.82 -7.22
CA VAL A 108 -21.74 7.77 -7.27
C VAL A 108 -21.12 6.39 -7.41
N ASP A 109 -20.26 6.17 -8.41
CA ASP A 109 -19.73 4.86 -8.76
C ASP A 109 -18.78 4.32 -7.69
N LYS A 110 -19.02 3.05 -7.33
CA LYS A 110 -18.20 2.26 -6.40
C LYS A 110 -18.06 0.82 -6.87
N HIS A 111 -18.44 0.48 -8.10
CA HIS A 111 -18.59 -0.90 -8.55
C HIS A 111 -17.97 -1.20 -9.89
N THR A 112 -17.98 -0.26 -10.84
CA THR A 112 -17.48 -0.55 -12.20
C THR A 112 -15.95 -0.61 -12.25
N ASP A 113 -15.42 -1.02 -13.40
CA ASP A 113 -13.98 -1.07 -13.66
C ASP A 113 -13.30 0.31 -13.57
N LEU A 114 -14.06 1.41 -13.63
CA LEU A 114 -13.53 2.78 -13.49
C LEU A 114 -12.81 3.00 -12.15
N VAL A 115 -13.27 2.31 -11.11
CA VAL A 115 -12.76 2.42 -9.74
C VAL A 115 -11.89 1.22 -9.32
N SER A 116 -11.48 0.40 -10.28
CA SER A 116 -10.59 -0.74 -10.07
C SER A 116 -9.12 -0.32 -10.12
N TRP A 117 -8.38 -0.66 -9.07
CA TRP A 117 -6.95 -0.40 -8.92
C TRP A 117 -6.21 -1.66 -8.48
N LYS A 118 -4.91 -1.72 -8.73
CA LYS A 118 -4.02 -2.70 -8.08
C LYS A 118 -2.72 -2.03 -7.66
N PHE A 119 -2.05 -2.62 -6.67
CA PHE A 119 -0.74 -2.16 -6.20
C PHE A 119 0.37 -3.05 -6.73
N ILE A 120 1.47 -2.42 -7.15
CA ILE A 120 2.71 -3.09 -7.53
C ILE A 120 3.81 -2.58 -6.60
N THR A 121 4.46 -3.49 -5.89
CA THR A 121 5.49 -3.17 -4.89
C THR A 121 6.85 -2.90 -5.53
N LEU A 122 7.63 -2.02 -4.90
CA LEU A 122 9.02 -1.73 -5.23
C LEU A 122 9.80 -1.61 -3.91
N TRP A 123 10.92 -2.33 -3.79
CA TRP A 123 11.79 -2.27 -2.63
C TRP A 123 13.05 -1.47 -2.93
N GLU A 124 13.18 -0.30 -2.33
CA GLU A 124 14.34 0.59 -2.50
C GLU A 124 14.63 1.32 -1.18
N ASN A 125 15.91 1.57 -0.89
CA ASN A 125 16.33 2.32 0.31
C ASN A 125 15.71 1.83 1.63
N ASN A 126 15.68 0.51 1.81
CA ASN A 126 15.09 -0.19 2.97
C ASN A 126 13.60 0.14 3.19
N ARG A 127 12.88 0.45 2.11
CA ARG A 127 11.49 0.88 2.13
C ARG A 127 10.70 0.21 1.02
N VAL A 128 9.42 0.01 1.28
CA VAL A 128 8.46 -0.44 0.27
C VAL A 128 7.72 0.77 -0.27
N TYR A 129 7.71 0.88 -1.60
CA TYR A 129 6.94 1.83 -2.38
C TYR A 129 5.89 1.08 -3.19
N PHE A 130 4.87 1.81 -3.64
CA PHE A 130 3.77 1.24 -4.39
C PHE A 130 3.49 2.07 -5.63
N LYS A 131 3.44 1.40 -6.79
CA LYS A 131 2.79 1.94 -7.98
C LYS A 131 1.31 1.62 -7.87
N ALA A 132 0.45 2.64 -7.83
CA ALA A 132 -1.01 2.47 -7.85
C ALA A 132 -1.50 2.50 -9.30
N HIS A 133 -1.88 1.34 -9.83
CA HIS A 133 -2.25 1.14 -11.23
C HIS A 133 -3.76 1.16 -11.38
N ASN A 134 -4.29 1.99 -12.28
CA ASN A 134 -5.69 2.00 -12.66
C ASN A 134 -5.97 0.96 -13.74
N THR A 135 -6.91 0.06 -13.48
CA THR A 135 -7.19 -1.07 -14.38
C THR A 135 -7.82 -0.61 -15.71
N LYS A 136 -8.74 0.37 -15.66
CA LYS A 136 -9.50 0.80 -16.85
C LYS A 136 -8.63 1.48 -17.91
N TYR A 137 -7.71 2.35 -17.47
CA TYR A 137 -6.92 3.19 -18.38
C TYR A 137 -5.46 2.77 -18.49
N ASN A 138 -5.04 1.73 -17.77
CA ASN A 138 -3.66 1.23 -17.75
C ASN A 138 -2.63 2.34 -17.44
N GLN A 139 -2.92 3.17 -16.45
CA GLN A 139 -2.11 4.31 -16.03
C GLN A 139 -1.80 4.26 -14.53
N TYR A 140 -0.72 4.93 -14.10
CA TYR A 140 -0.28 4.97 -12.72
C TYR A 140 -0.60 6.30 -12.06
N LEU A 141 -1.07 6.24 -10.82
CA LEU A 141 -1.31 7.44 -10.02
C LEU A 141 0.01 8.17 -9.76
N LYS A 142 0.08 9.45 -10.10
CA LYS A 142 1.27 10.31 -9.97
C LYS A 142 0.91 11.76 -9.67
N MET A 143 1.90 12.53 -9.21
CA MET A 143 1.86 13.99 -9.30
C MET A 143 2.60 14.42 -10.59
N SER A 144 2.46 15.69 -10.98
CA SER A 144 3.15 16.23 -12.14
C SER A 144 4.67 15.99 -12.07
N THR A 145 5.24 15.54 -13.19
CA THR A 145 6.70 15.35 -13.35
C THR A 145 7.39 16.53 -14.04
N SER A 146 6.62 17.52 -14.52
CA SER A 146 7.11 18.73 -15.18
C SER A 146 6.98 19.99 -14.31
N THR A 147 6.30 19.90 -13.15
CA THR A 147 6.18 21.00 -12.21
C THR A 147 7.50 21.28 -11.47
N CYS A 148 7.66 22.51 -10.95
CA CYS A 148 8.77 22.84 -10.06
C CYS A 148 8.83 21.89 -8.85
N ASN A 149 10.02 21.62 -8.32
CA ASN A 149 10.18 21.03 -6.99
C ASN A 149 10.13 22.13 -5.92
N CYS A 150 8.99 22.80 -5.79
CA CYS A 150 8.82 23.98 -4.94
C CYS A 150 7.45 24.01 -4.24
N ASN A 151 7.23 24.92 -3.30
CA ASN A 151 5.96 25.01 -2.57
C ASN A 151 4.76 25.38 -3.47
N ALA A 152 5.04 26.08 -4.57
CA ALA A 152 4.09 26.47 -5.60
C ALA A 152 3.88 25.40 -6.68
N ARG A 153 4.42 24.18 -6.48
CA ARG A 153 4.23 23.07 -7.41
C ARG A 153 2.76 22.74 -7.60
N ASP A 154 2.43 22.24 -8.78
CA ASP A 154 1.13 21.66 -9.06
C ASP A 154 0.82 20.53 -8.06
N ARG A 155 -0.37 20.57 -7.48
CA ARG A 155 -0.87 19.63 -6.48
C ARG A 155 -2.00 18.74 -7.01
N VAL A 156 -2.37 18.90 -8.27
CA VAL A 156 -3.29 17.99 -8.94
C VAL A 156 -2.64 16.62 -9.05
N VAL A 157 -3.45 15.59 -8.84
CA VAL A 157 -3.05 14.18 -8.98
C VAL A 157 -3.52 13.68 -10.33
N TYR A 158 -2.66 12.95 -11.01
CA TYR A 158 -2.85 12.46 -12.37
C TYR A 158 -2.71 10.95 -12.46
N GLY A 159 -3.16 10.39 -13.59
CA GLY A 159 -2.78 9.09 -14.10
C GLY A 159 -1.90 9.26 -15.34
N GLY A 160 -0.74 8.61 -15.38
CA GLY A 160 0.18 8.61 -16.51
C GLY A 160 1.14 7.43 -16.52
#